data_AF-A0A1G1EAY5-F1
#
_entry.id   AF-A0A1G1EAY5-F1
#
_cell.length_a   1.000
_cell.length_b   1.000
_cell.length_c   1.000
_cell.angle_alpha   90.00
_cell.angle_beta   90.00
_cell.angle_gamma   90.00
#
_symmetry.space_group_name_H-M   'P 1'
#
loop_
_entity.id
_entity.type
_entity.pdbx_description
1 polymer ?
#
loop_
_entity_poly.entity_id
_entity_poly.type
_entity_poly.pdbx_seq_one_letter_code
_entity_poly.pdbx_strand_id
1 'polypeptide(L)'
;MRRKKEYQASQIETYQEPEWFTEALRATRDAAYFVNPVIEPEQISLSFRERCRKAAEVALILETLRRERRRVGFVPLSLANYIEGLAKVTNVSLTPVLLWLGITDLAGFDHGSVKALARLAKDIEISIRETLVHLRISFADRFGLAPISMLLAHRRSTDARHSQLEECEAALDQVELEFDPKTKRDFRQISAEVRSVYKSSEEGSSLF
;
A
#
# COMPACT_ATOMS: atom_id res chain seq x y z
N MET A 1 10.36 -46.53 68.85
CA MET A 1 9.73 -46.04 67.61
C MET A 1 9.26 -44.61 67.79
N ARG A 2 9.89 -43.64 67.12
CA ARG A 2 9.34 -42.29 66.82
C ARG A 2 10.30 -41.60 65.84
N ARG A 3 10.13 -41.87 64.54
CA ARG A 3 10.78 -41.07 63.48
C ARG A 3 9.96 -39.80 63.31
N LYS A 4 10.52 -38.65 63.73
CA LYS A 4 10.01 -37.33 63.35
C LYS A 4 10.17 -37.19 61.83
N LYS A 5 9.07 -37.05 61.11
CA LYS A 5 9.08 -36.63 59.70
C LYS A 5 9.29 -35.12 59.70
N GLU A 6 10.48 -34.68 59.31
CA GLU A 6 10.74 -33.29 58.94
C GLU A 6 9.96 -33.01 57.65
N TYR A 7 8.94 -32.17 57.75
CA TYR A 7 8.29 -31.56 56.60
C TYR A 7 9.25 -30.50 56.06
N GLN A 8 9.95 -30.80 54.96
CA GLN A 8 10.60 -29.78 54.16
C GLN A 8 9.51 -28.91 53.54
N ALA A 9 9.41 -27.66 54.00
CA ALA A 9 8.65 -26.63 53.32
C ALA A 9 9.26 -26.46 51.93
N SER A 10 8.57 -26.97 50.91
CA SER A 10 8.92 -26.78 49.52
C SER A 10 9.01 -25.29 49.23
N GLN A 11 10.15 -24.87 48.71
CA GLN A 11 10.37 -23.55 48.14
C GLN A 11 9.26 -23.30 47.11
N ILE A 12 8.34 -22.39 47.44
CA ILE A 12 7.42 -21.83 46.45
C ILE A 12 8.29 -20.90 45.62
N GLU A 13 8.81 -21.39 44.50
CA GLU A 13 9.43 -20.53 43.50
C GLU A 13 8.39 -19.47 43.11
N THR A 14 8.74 -18.21 43.29
CA THR A 14 7.91 -17.07 42.90
C THR A 14 7.77 -17.10 41.38
N TYR A 15 6.70 -17.70 40.87
CA TYR A 15 6.38 -17.71 39.45
C TYR A 15 6.23 -16.26 38.99
N GLN A 16 7.15 -15.80 38.14
CA GLN A 16 7.00 -14.56 37.40
C GLN A 16 6.35 -14.89 36.06
N GLU A 17 5.18 -14.29 35.82
CA GLU A 17 4.50 -14.40 34.55
C GLU A 17 5.41 -13.86 33.43
N PRO A 18 5.55 -14.60 32.31
CA PRO A 18 6.30 -14.11 31.16
C PRO A 18 5.66 -12.85 30.58
N GLU A 19 6.47 -11.85 30.22
CA GLU A 19 5.99 -10.57 29.67
C GLU A 19 5.08 -10.76 28.45
N TRP A 20 5.42 -11.70 27.57
CA TRP A 20 4.64 -12.01 26.37
C TRP A 20 3.20 -12.43 26.67
N PHE A 21 2.95 -13.09 27.82
CA PHE A 21 1.63 -13.54 28.21
C PHE A 21 0.75 -12.34 28.60
N THR A 22 1.31 -11.42 29.39
CA THR A 22 0.61 -10.19 29.78
C THR A 22 0.36 -9.28 28.56
N GLU A 23 1.28 -9.25 27.60
CA GLU A 23 1.14 -8.50 26.35
C GLU A 23 0.03 -9.10 25.46
N ALA A 24 -0.03 -10.43 25.34
CA ALA A 24 -1.08 -11.13 24.59
C ALA A 24 -2.47 -10.90 25.20
N LEU A 25 -2.60 -10.93 26.53
CA LEU A 25 -3.85 -10.61 27.22
C LEU A 25 -4.28 -9.16 27.00
N ARG A 26 -3.34 -8.20 27.05
CA ARG A 26 -3.62 -6.79 26.75
C ARG A 26 -4.07 -6.60 25.30
N ALA A 27 -3.39 -7.22 24.33
CA ALA A 27 -3.77 -7.15 22.93
C ALA A 27 -5.16 -7.73 22.67
N THR A 28 -5.50 -8.84 23.35
CA THR A 28 -6.83 -9.48 23.25
C THR A 28 -7.92 -8.57 23.83
N ARG A 29 -7.66 -7.94 24.97
CA ARG A 29 -8.57 -6.95 25.58
C ARG A 29 -8.77 -5.72 24.69
N ASP A 30 -7.67 -5.16 24.17
CA ASP A 30 -7.72 -4.00 23.29
C ASP A 30 -8.50 -4.33 21.99
N ALA A 31 -8.33 -5.54 21.44
CA ALA A 31 -9.10 -5.99 20.28
C ALA A 31 -10.61 -6.15 20.58
N ALA A 32 -10.97 -6.56 21.80
CA ALA A 32 -12.35 -6.71 22.23
C ALA A 32 -13.12 -5.38 22.27
N TYR A 33 -12.44 -4.22 22.33
CA TYR A 33 -13.06 -2.90 22.26
C TYR A 33 -13.91 -2.70 20.99
N PHE A 34 -13.49 -3.26 19.85
CA PHE A 34 -14.24 -3.13 18.60
C PHE A 34 -15.51 -4.00 18.56
N VAL A 35 -15.62 -4.99 19.44
CA VAL A 35 -16.73 -5.96 19.46
C VAL A 35 -17.71 -5.65 20.59
N ASN A 36 -17.23 -5.06 21.69
CA ASN A 36 -18.05 -4.76 22.86
C ASN A 36 -17.94 -3.29 23.28
N PRO A 37 -18.94 -2.45 22.98
CA PRO A 37 -18.94 -1.02 23.29
C PRO A 37 -19.05 -0.71 24.80
N VAL A 38 -19.11 -1.71 25.67
CA VAL A 38 -19.11 -1.56 27.14
C VAL A 38 -17.69 -1.29 27.68
N ILE A 39 -16.64 -1.50 26.89
CA ILE A 39 -15.27 -1.17 27.29
C ILE A 39 -15.07 0.35 27.20
N GLU A 40 -14.98 1.00 28.35
CA GLU A 40 -14.70 2.44 28.42
C GLU A 40 -13.35 2.78 27.76
N PRO A 41 -13.23 3.89 27.01
CA PRO A 41 -11.98 4.26 26.33
C PRO A 41 -10.78 4.25 27.26
N GLU A 42 -10.96 4.69 28.52
CA GLU A 42 -10.00 4.74 29.63
C GLU A 42 -9.32 3.40 29.95
N GLN A 43 -9.95 2.29 29.56
CA GLN A 43 -9.47 0.93 29.80
C GLN A 43 -8.56 0.39 28.70
N ILE A 44 -8.42 1.11 27.59
CA ILE A 44 -7.60 0.73 26.44
C ILE A 44 -6.17 1.23 26.64
N SER A 45 -5.18 0.41 26.26
CA SER A 45 -3.78 0.80 26.34
C SER A 45 -3.47 2.06 25.50
N LEU A 46 -2.60 2.94 26.01
CA LEU A 46 -2.17 4.14 25.27
C LEU A 46 -1.50 3.79 23.94
N SER A 47 -0.74 2.69 23.88
CA SER A 47 -0.09 2.22 22.67
C SER A 47 -1.10 1.79 21.60
N PHE A 48 -2.19 1.14 21.99
CA PHE A 48 -3.26 0.80 21.05
C PHE A 48 -4.01 2.04 20.56
N ARG A 49 -4.34 2.98 21.44
CA ARG A 49 -4.96 4.26 21.02
C ARG A 49 -4.10 4.99 20.00
N GLU A 50 -2.79 5.01 20.20
CA GLU A 50 -1.84 5.62 19.27
C GLU A 50 -1.79 4.88 17.92
N ARG A 51 -1.81 3.54 17.92
CA ARG A 51 -1.95 2.76 16.68
C ARG A 51 -3.25 3.07 15.94
N CYS A 52 -4.37 3.16 16.66
CA CYS A 52 -5.67 3.51 16.09
C CYS A 52 -5.66 4.92 15.49
N ARG A 53 -5.06 5.88 16.18
CA ARG A 53 -4.90 7.25 15.69
C ARG A 53 -4.12 7.30 14.38
N LYS A 54 -2.97 6.60 14.31
CA LYS A 54 -2.17 6.49 13.08
C LYS A 54 -2.94 5.81 11.94
N ALA A 55 -3.66 4.74 12.23
CA ALA A 55 -4.49 4.04 11.25
C ALA A 55 -5.61 4.95 10.71
N ALA A 56 -6.28 5.71 11.58
CA ALA A 56 -7.31 6.66 11.20
C ALA A 56 -6.76 7.79 10.31
N GLU A 57 -5.57 8.31 10.64
CA GLU A 57 -4.87 9.31 9.83
C GLU A 57 -4.56 8.78 8.42
N VAL A 58 -3.99 7.57 8.31
CA VAL A 58 -3.71 6.92 7.03
C VAL A 58 -5.00 6.69 6.22
N ALA A 59 -6.06 6.18 6.87
CA ALA A 59 -7.34 5.94 6.21
C ALA A 59 -7.95 7.23 5.65
N LEU A 60 -7.88 8.33 6.40
CA LEU A 60 -8.36 9.64 5.96
C LEU A 60 -7.57 10.16 4.74
N ILE A 61 -6.25 10.01 4.75
CA ILE A 61 -5.40 10.40 3.61
C ILE A 61 -5.76 9.57 2.38
N LEU A 62 -5.84 8.24 2.50
CA LEU A 62 -6.20 7.35 1.39
C LEU A 62 -7.57 7.70 0.81
N GLU A 63 -8.58 7.94 1.65
CA GLU A 63 -9.91 8.35 1.19
C GLU A 63 -9.89 9.71 0.48
N THR A 64 -9.08 10.65 0.96
CA THR A 64 -8.90 11.96 0.31
C THR A 64 -8.27 11.80 -1.07
N LEU A 65 -7.24 10.96 -1.19
CA LEU A 65 -6.60 10.64 -2.47
C LEU A 65 -7.55 9.91 -3.43
N ARG A 66 -8.37 8.96 -2.94
CA ARG A 66 -9.42 8.28 -3.75
C ARG A 66 -10.38 9.27 -4.38
N ARG A 67 -10.92 10.18 -3.56
CA ARG A 67 -11.87 11.21 -4.04
C ARG A 67 -11.26 12.06 -5.13
N GLU A 68 -10.02 12.49 -4.91
CA GLU A 68 -9.31 13.29 -5.90
C GLU A 68 -9.00 12.48 -7.17
N ARG A 69 -8.57 11.22 -7.04
CA ARG A 69 -8.36 10.31 -8.17
C ARG A 69 -9.64 10.14 -8.99
N ARG A 70 -10.80 9.95 -8.35
CA ARG A 70 -12.09 9.83 -9.06
C ARG A 70 -12.46 11.12 -9.80
N ARG A 71 -12.08 12.28 -9.24
CA ARG A 71 -12.33 13.61 -9.84
C ARG A 71 -11.42 13.90 -11.03
N VAL A 72 -10.12 13.60 -10.89
CA VAL A 72 -9.10 13.89 -11.90
C VAL A 72 -9.10 12.85 -13.01
N GLY A 73 -9.33 11.58 -12.67
CA GLY A 73 -9.20 10.46 -13.59
C GLY A 73 -7.75 10.18 -13.98
N PHE A 74 -7.58 9.50 -15.11
CA PHE A 74 -6.26 9.16 -15.63
C PHE A 74 -5.52 10.40 -16.16
N VAL A 75 -4.24 10.51 -15.81
CA VAL A 75 -3.33 11.52 -16.37
C VAL A 75 -2.04 10.82 -16.77
N PRO A 76 -1.50 11.03 -17.98
CA PRO A 76 -0.32 10.33 -18.48
C PRO A 76 0.97 10.84 -17.81
N LEU A 77 1.16 10.46 -16.55
CA LEU A 77 2.33 10.74 -15.72
C LEU A 77 2.89 9.43 -15.19
N SER A 78 4.16 9.44 -14.77
CA SER A 78 4.73 8.36 -13.95
C SER A 78 3.87 8.15 -12.69
N LEU A 79 3.85 6.92 -12.16
CA LEU A 79 3.03 6.59 -11.00
C LEU A 79 3.35 7.48 -9.79
N ALA A 80 4.64 7.75 -9.55
CA ALA A 80 5.11 8.64 -8.49
C ALA A 80 4.55 10.06 -8.66
N ASN A 81 4.75 10.65 -9.85
CA ASN A 81 4.29 12.02 -10.14
C ASN A 81 2.76 12.14 -10.07
N TYR A 82 2.03 11.09 -10.47
CA TYR A 82 0.58 11.07 -10.36
C TYR A 82 0.14 11.11 -8.89
N ILE A 83 0.66 10.22 -8.05
CA ILE A 83 0.32 10.15 -6.62
C ILE A 83 0.74 11.44 -5.88
N GLU A 84 1.94 11.95 -6.15
CA GLU A 84 2.42 13.22 -5.61
C GLU A 84 1.54 14.40 -6.05
N GLY A 85 1.09 14.39 -7.31
CA GLY A 85 0.14 15.35 -7.85
C GLY A 85 -1.19 15.35 -7.07
N LEU A 86 -1.77 14.17 -6.84
CA LEU A 86 -3.00 14.03 -6.05
C LEU A 86 -2.82 14.58 -4.63
N ALA A 87 -1.71 14.24 -3.98
CA ALA A 87 -1.41 14.69 -2.62
C ALA A 87 -1.23 16.21 -2.54
N LYS A 88 -0.53 16.78 -3.52
CA LYS A 88 -0.31 18.22 -3.62
C LYS A 88 -1.62 18.98 -3.81
N VAL A 89 -2.52 18.51 -4.68
CA VAL A 89 -3.81 19.17 -4.92
C VAL A 89 -4.73 19.10 -3.70
N THR A 90 -4.69 18.00 -2.95
CA THR A 90 -5.49 17.81 -1.74
C THR A 90 -4.84 18.36 -0.46
N ASN A 91 -3.61 18.89 -0.57
CA ASN A 91 -2.83 19.41 0.54
C ASN A 91 -2.65 18.38 1.69
N VAL A 92 -2.44 17.11 1.34
CA VAL A 92 -2.16 16.04 2.31
C VAL A 92 -0.71 15.62 2.24
N SER A 93 -0.14 15.25 3.39
CA SER A 93 1.19 14.64 3.43
C SER A 93 1.10 13.15 3.12
N LEU A 94 1.94 12.66 2.20
CA LEU A 94 2.05 11.23 1.90
C LEU A 94 2.87 10.46 2.93
N THR A 95 3.72 11.14 3.72
CA THR A 95 4.65 10.49 4.64
C THR A 95 4.01 9.45 5.56
N PRO A 96 2.85 9.70 6.20
CA PRO A 96 2.20 8.70 7.04
C PRO A 96 1.81 7.43 6.27
N VAL A 97 1.32 7.57 5.04
CA VAL A 97 0.91 6.46 4.18
C VAL A 97 2.13 5.67 3.68
N LEU A 98 3.18 6.36 3.26
CA LEU A 98 4.41 5.72 2.79
C LEU A 98 5.07 4.92 3.92
N LEU A 99 5.18 5.49 5.12
CA LEU A 99 5.69 4.77 6.29
C LEU A 99 4.81 3.59 6.67
N TRP A 100 3.48 3.75 6.61
CA TRP A 100 2.53 2.68 6.90
C TRP A 100 2.67 1.48 5.96
N LEU A 101 2.94 1.74 4.68
CA LEU A 101 3.12 0.70 3.66
C LEU A 101 4.56 0.21 3.53
N GLY A 102 5.51 0.80 4.26
CA GLY A 102 6.93 0.50 4.15
C GLY A 102 7.57 0.96 2.84
N ILE A 103 7.02 2.00 2.20
CA ILE A 103 7.55 2.59 0.97
C ILE A 103 8.57 3.67 1.35
N THR A 104 9.81 3.50 0.91
CA THR A 104 10.87 4.50 1.11
C THR A 104 11.05 5.44 -0.07
N ASP A 105 10.70 4.96 -1.27
CA ASP A 105 10.84 5.72 -2.52
C ASP A 105 9.68 5.37 -3.47
N LEU A 106 8.92 6.39 -3.88
CA LEU A 106 7.82 6.23 -4.84
C LEU A 106 8.31 5.94 -6.26
N ALA A 107 9.56 6.31 -6.59
CA ALA A 107 10.21 6.01 -7.86
C ALA A 107 10.96 4.66 -7.84
N GLY A 108 10.94 3.95 -6.71
CA GLY A 108 11.62 2.67 -6.53
C GLY A 108 10.99 1.54 -7.35
N PHE A 109 11.84 0.77 -8.03
CA PHE A 109 11.43 -0.39 -8.86
C PHE A 109 11.96 -1.74 -8.35
N ASP A 110 12.42 -1.83 -7.12
CA ASP A 110 12.73 -3.12 -6.51
C ASP A 110 11.45 -3.90 -6.16
N HIS A 111 11.59 -5.22 -6.01
CA HIS A 111 10.47 -6.14 -5.76
C HIS A 111 9.62 -5.78 -4.52
N GLY A 112 10.25 -5.27 -3.47
CA GLY A 112 9.55 -4.87 -2.25
C GLY A 112 8.72 -3.61 -2.49
N SER A 113 9.36 -2.60 -3.06
CA SER A 113 8.74 -1.30 -3.36
C SER A 113 7.59 -1.42 -4.36
N VAL A 114 7.71 -2.24 -5.41
CA VAL A 114 6.66 -2.41 -6.42
C VAL A 114 5.38 -3.01 -5.83
N LYS A 115 5.49 -4.00 -4.95
CA LYS A 115 4.30 -4.59 -4.30
C LYS A 115 3.62 -3.58 -3.39
N ALA A 116 4.39 -2.80 -2.63
CA ALA A 116 3.85 -1.77 -1.76
C ALA A 116 3.20 -0.62 -2.58
N LEU A 117 3.83 -0.20 -3.68
CA LEU A 117 3.26 0.75 -4.64
C LEU A 117 1.96 0.23 -5.28
N ALA A 118 1.92 -1.05 -5.67
CA ALA A 118 0.71 -1.65 -6.22
C ALA A 118 -0.43 -1.70 -5.20
N ARG A 119 -0.11 -1.94 -3.91
CA ARG A 119 -1.09 -1.85 -2.81
C ARG A 119 -1.58 -0.43 -2.65
N LEU A 120 -0.69 0.56 -2.64
CA LEU A 120 -1.08 1.97 -2.58
C LEU A 120 -2.00 2.35 -3.75
N ALA A 121 -1.61 2.02 -4.99
CA ALA A 121 -2.40 2.31 -6.19
C ALA A 121 -3.80 1.71 -6.11
N LYS A 122 -3.89 0.45 -5.64
CA LYS A 122 -5.16 -0.24 -5.40
C LYS A 122 -5.96 0.42 -4.30
N ASP A 123 -5.32 0.77 -3.19
CA ASP A 123 -5.94 1.45 -2.06
C ASP A 123 -6.48 2.82 -2.45
N ILE A 124 -5.95 3.47 -3.50
CA ILE A 124 -6.53 4.70 -4.07
C ILE A 124 -7.40 4.47 -5.31
N GLU A 125 -7.81 3.21 -5.53
CA GLU A 125 -8.73 2.74 -6.58
C GLU A 125 -8.24 2.90 -8.02
N ILE A 126 -6.94 3.04 -8.25
CA ILE A 126 -6.38 2.96 -9.60
C ILE A 126 -6.56 1.53 -10.10
N SER A 127 -7.05 1.37 -11.34
CA SER A 127 -7.24 0.04 -11.90
C SER A 127 -5.89 -0.65 -12.16
N ILE A 128 -5.88 -1.98 -12.27
CA ILE A 128 -4.66 -2.69 -12.66
C ILE A 128 -4.12 -2.22 -14.02
N ARG A 129 -5.02 -2.00 -14.98
CA ARG A 129 -4.68 -1.52 -16.33
C ARG A 129 -3.98 -0.16 -16.24
N GLU A 130 -4.60 0.77 -15.54
CA GLU A 130 -4.08 2.13 -15.32
C GLU A 130 -2.75 2.13 -14.55
N THR A 131 -2.63 1.28 -13.51
CA THR A 131 -1.38 1.11 -12.76
C THR A 131 -0.23 0.65 -13.68
N LEU A 132 -0.49 -0.33 -14.55
CA LEU A 132 0.52 -0.80 -15.50
C LEU A 132 0.90 0.31 -16.48
N VAL A 133 -0.05 1.12 -16.96
CA VAL A 133 0.26 2.27 -17.83
C VAL A 133 1.15 3.29 -17.12
N HIS A 134 0.81 3.69 -15.90
CA HIS A 134 1.68 4.59 -15.12
C HIS A 134 3.08 4.03 -14.91
N LEU A 135 3.21 2.71 -14.68
CA LEU A 135 4.51 2.06 -14.55
C LEU A 135 5.30 2.05 -15.86
N ARG A 136 4.65 1.81 -17.00
CA ARG A 136 5.27 1.90 -18.32
C ARG A 136 5.82 3.30 -18.59
N ILE A 137 5.08 4.34 -18.21
CA ILE A 137 5.54 5.73 -18.29
C ILE A 137 6.76 5.93 -17.39
N SER A 138 6.70 5.47 -16.12
CA SER A 138 7.84 5.57 -15.20
C SER A 138 9.10 4.88 -15.74
N PHE A 139 8.95 3.75 -16.44
CA PHE A 139 10.07 3.06 -17.11
C PHE A 139 10.62 3.90 -18.27
N ALA A 140 9.75 4.36 -19.18
CA ALA A 140 10.14 5.17 -20.32
C ALA A 140 10.91 6.44 -19.89
N ASP A 141 10.43 7.13 -18.84
CA ASP A 141 11.08 8.29 -18.25
C ASP A 141 12.49 7.98 -17.74
N ARG A 142 12.66 6.85 -17.04
CA ARG A 142 13.95 6.43 -16.47
C ARG A 142 15.03 6.18 -17.54
N PHE A 143 14.62 5.74 -18.72
CA PHE A 143 15.52 5.47 -19.85
C PHE A 143 15.62 6.65 -20.83
N GLY A 144 15.04 7.81 -20.49
CA GLY A 144 15.08 9.00 -21.34
C GLY A 144 14.23 8.90 -22.61
N LEU A 145 13.36 7.89 -22.70
CA LEU A 145 12.46 7.66 -23.82
C LEU A 145 11.17 8.45 -23.59
N ALA A 146 11.30 9.77 -23.45
CA ALA A 146 10.26 10.67 -22.94
C ALA A 146 8.93 10.52 -23.73
N PRO A 147 7.94 9.80 -23.19
CA PRO A 147 6.70 9.52 -23.92
C PRO A 147 5.80 10.76 -23.99
N ILE A 148 6.01 11.74 -23.09
CA ILE A 148 5.17 12.93 -22.91
C ILE A 148 5.03 13.75 -24.20
N SER A 149 6.12 13.96 -24.95
CA SER A 149 6.09 14.71 -26.20
C SER A 149 5.27 14.01 -27.29
N MET A 150 5.32 12.68 -27.35
CA MET A 150 4.52 11.87 -28.29
C MET A 150 3.04 11.82 -27.87
N LEU A 151 2.78 11.68 -26.57
CA LEU A 151 1.42 11.65 -26.00
C LEU A 151 0.68 12.99 -26.18
N LEU A 152 1.38 14.12 -26.01
CA LEU A 152 0.83 15.44 -26.27
C LEU A 152 0.62 15.73 -27.76
N ALA A 153 1.45 15.15 -28.64
CA ALA A 153 1.29 15.27 -30.09
C ALA A 153 0.07 14.48 -30.60
N HIS A 154 -0.17 13.27 -30.09
CA HIS A 154 -1.34 12.45 -30.44
C HIS A 154 -2.67 13.08 -30.00
N ARG A 155 -2.68 13.76 -28.84
CA ARG A 155 -3.85 14.49 -28.33
C ARG A 155 -4.36 15.60 -29.27
N ARG A 156 -3.52 16.12 -30.16
CA ARG A 156 -3.91 17.14 -31.16
C ARG A 156 -4.52 16.55 -32.43
N SER A 157 -4.46 15.22 -32.64
CA SER A 157 -4.80 14.60 -33.92
C SER A 157 -5.93 13.57 -33.87
N THR A 158 -6.57 13.29 -32.73
CA THR A 158 -7.51 12.15 -32.61
C THR A 158 -8.95 12.52 -32.26
N ASP A 159 -9.84 11.82 -32.95
CA ASP A 159 -11.30 11.79 -32.83
C ASP A 159 -11.78 11.53 -31.40
N ALA A 160 -12.94 12.11 -31.05
CA ALA A 160 -13.60 12.04 -29.74
C ALA A 160 -14.07 10.63 -29.28
N ARG A 161 -13.57 9.54 -29.89
CA ARG A 161 -14.04 8.16 -29.64
C ARG A 161 -13.11 7.32 -28.78
N HIS A 162 -11.84 7.68 -28.60
CA HIS A 162 -10.89 6.89 -27.81
C HIS A 162 -10.68 7.45 -26.40
N SER A 163 -10.53 6.57 -25.42
CA SER A 163 -10.20 7.00 -24.05
C SER A 163 -8.72 7.39 -23.98
N GLN A 164 -8.39 8.41 -23.18
CA GLN A 164 -7.00 8.87 -23.02
C GLN A 164 -6.04 7.76 -22.56
N LEU A 165 -6.56 6.77 -21.83
CA LEU A 165 -5.80 5.60 -21.40
C LEU A 165 -5.40 4.71 -22.59
N GLU A 166 -6.30 4.48 -23.55
CA GLU A 166 -6.04 3.67 -24.75
C GLU A 166 -5.02 4.32 -25.68
N GLU A 167 -5.14 5.63 -25.88
CA GLU A 167 -4.15 6.40 -26.66
C GLU A 167 -2.76 6.31 -26.01
N CYS A 168 -2.71 6.38 -24.68
CA CYS A 168 -1.47 6.26 -23.94
C CYS A 168 -0.86 4.85 -24.06
N GLU A 169 -1.67 3.80 -24.00
CA GLU A 169 -1.22 2.42 -24.20
C GLU A 169 -0.62 2.22 -25.59
N ALA A 170 -1.30 2.69 -26.63
CA ALA A 170 -0.84 2.55 -28.00
C ALA A 170 0.49 3.27 -28.25
N ALA A 171 0.68 4.47 -27.67
CA ALA A 171 1.94 5.18 -27.76
C ALA A 171 3.07 4.46 -27.01
N LEU A 172 2.78 3.92 -25.83
CA LEU A 172 3.75 3.16 -25.03
C LEU A 172 4.15 1.83 -25.69
N ASP A 173 3.26 1.21 -26.48
CA ASP A 173 3.60 0.01 -27.24
C ASP A 173 4.75 0.26 -28.23
N GLN A 174 4.80 1.47 -28.82
CA GLN A 174 5.90 1.87 -29.71
C GLN A 174 7.19 2.11 -28.92
N VAL A 175 7.11 2.82 -27.80
CA VAL A 175 8.27 3.11 -26.93
C VAL A 175 8.90 1.82 -26.39
N GLU A 176 8.09 0.83 -26.06
CA GLU A 176 8.58 -0.47 -25.58
C GLU A 176 9.39 -1.25 -26.61
N LEU A 177 9.22 -0.98 -27.91
CA LEU A 177 10.05 -1.60 -28.94
C LEU A 177 11.53 -1.22 -28.76
N GLU A 178 11.79 0.02 -28.32
CA GLU A 178 13.11 0.59 -28.10
C GLU A 178 13.78 0.09 -26.82
N PHE A 179 13.04 -0.55 -25.91
CA PHE A 179 13.62 -1.10 -24.69
C PHE A 179 14.59 -2.25 -25.01
N ASP A 180 15.73 -2.24 -24.34
CA ASP A 180 16.69 -3.33 -24.41
C ASP A 180 16.12 -4.62 -23.75
N PRO A 181 16.68 -5.81 -24.06
CA PRO A 181 16.16 -7.08 -23.55
C PRO A 181 16.13 -7.19 -22.02
N LYS A 182 17.04 -6.53 -21.29
CA LYS A 182 17.06 -6.56 -19.83
C LYS A 182 15.91 -5.73 -19.29
N THR A 183 15.72 -4.51 -19.79
CA THR A 183 14.59 -3.64 -19.39
C THR A 183 13.24 -4.32 -19.65
N LYS A 184 13.08 -5.00 -20.80
CA LYS A 184 11.87 -5.79 -21.10
C LYS A 184 11.65 -6.93 -20.09
N ARG A 185 12.71 -7.60 -19.64
CA ARG A 185 12.62 -8.67 -18.64
C ARG A 185 12.23 -8.12 -17.28
N ASP A 186 12.88 -7.04 -16.86
CA ASP A 186 12.63 -6.38 -15.57
C ASP A 186 11.17 -5.89 -15.50
N PHE A 187 10.70 -5.23 -16.57
CA PHE A 187 9.31 -4.78 -16.67
C PHE A 187 8.29 -5.92 -16.61
N ARG A 188 8.57 -7.07 -17.26
CA ARG A 188 7.68 -8.25 -17.19
C ARG A 188 7.59 -8.80 -15.77
N GLN A 189 8.70 -8.86 -15.04
CA GLN A 189 8.73 -9.35 -13.67
C GLN A 189 7.95 -8.42 -12.74
N ILE A 190 8.20 -7.11 -12.83
CA ILE A 190 7.47 -6.07 -12.08
C ILE A 190 5.97 -6.11 -12.39
N SER A 191 5.60 -6.21 -13.66
CA SER A 191 4.20 -6.31 -14.07
C SER A 191 3.51 -7.57 -13.53
N ALA A 192 4.23 -8.69 -13.42
CA ALA A 192 3.70 -9.91 -12.81
C ALA A 192 3.45 -9.73 -11.32
N GLU A 193 4.35 -9.03 -10.61
CA GLU A 193 4.17 -8.72 -9.19
C GLU A 193 2.98 -7.80 -8.94
N VAL A 194 2.82 -6.75 -9.74
CA VAL A 194 1.64 -5.88 -9.68
C VAL A 194 0.38 -6.70 -9.87
N ARG A 195 0.32 -7.55 -10.90
CA ARG A 195 -0.82 -8.45 -11.15
C ARG A 195 -1.11 -9.36 -9.95
N SER A 196 -0.09 -9.85 -9.26
CA SER A 196 -0.27 -10.70 -8.08
C SER A 196 -0.95 -9.95 -6.92
N VAL A 197 -0.64 -8.67 -6.72
CA VAL A 197 -1.25 -7.82 -5.69
C VAL A 197 -2.72 -7.53 -6.01
N TYR A 198 -3.07 -7.37 -7.28
CA TYR A 198 -4.46 -7.15 -7.67
C TYR A 198 -5.31 -8.41 -7.47
N LYS A 199 -4.81 -9.59 -7.89
CA LYS A 199 -5.51 -10.89 -7.73
C LYS A 199 -5.78 -11.28 -6.28
N SER A 200 -4.79 -11.12 -5.39
CA SER A 200 -4.86 -11.60 -4.00
C SER A 200 -5.93 -10.92 -3.11
N SER A 201 -6.58 -9.85 -3.56
CA SER A 201 -7.71 -9.23 -2.81
C SER A 201 -9.08 -9.58 -3.38
N GLU A 202 -9.16 -10.11 -4.60
CA GLU A 202 -10.41 -10.64 -5.14
C GLU A 202 -10.79 -11.92 -4.39
N GLU A 203 -9.78 -12.73 -4.04
CA GLU A 203 -9.95 -13.95 -3.22
C GLU A 203 -10.27 -13.65 -1.74
N GLY A 204 -9.82 -12.51 -1.21
CA GLY A 204 -10.09 -12.08 0.17
C GLY A 204 -11.46 -11.42 0.40
N SER A 205 -12.16 -11.00 -0.68
CA SER A 205 -13.51 -10.40 -0.59
C SER A 205 -14.64 -11.44 -0.63
N SER A 206 -14.31 -12.73 -0.77
CA SER A 206 -15.27 -13.85 -0.76
C SER A 206 -15.53 -14.41 0.66
N LEU A 207 -14.95 -13.81 1.70
CA LEU A 207 -15.02 -14.31 3.09
C LEU A 207 -15.67 -13.32 4.08
N PHE A 208 -16.37 -12.31 3.59
CA PHE A 208 -17.23 -11.44 4.39
C PHE A 208 -18.61 -11.30 3.77
#